data_AF-A0A7W3YBX2-F1
#
_entry.id   AF-A0A7W3YBX2-F1
#
_cell.length_a   1.000
_cell.length_b   1.000
_cell.length_c   1.000
_cell.angle_alpha   90.00
_cell.angle_beta   90.00
_cell.angle_gamma   90.00
#
_symmetry.space_group_name_H-M   'P 1'
#
loop_
_entity.id
_entity.type
_entity.pdbx_description
1 polymer ?
#
loop_
_entity_poly.entity_id
_entity_poly.type
_entity_poly.pdbx_seq_one_letter_code
_entity_poly.pdbx_strand_id
1 'polypeptide(L)' 'MVTLFSKNNCIQCKMTKKFLKAHNINFVEHNIDEQPEFIKSLKSEGFMATPVVKLPNGSAFSGFRPDELNKLTQAI' A
#
# COMPACT_ATOMS: atom_id res chain seq x y z
N MET A 1 4.39 -9.45 6.60
CA MET A 1 4.82 -8.84 5.32
C MET A 1 3.99 -7.58 5.07
N VAL A 2 4.49 -6.64 4.26
CA VAL A 2 3.71 -5.46 3.84
C VAL A 2 2.80 -5.83 2.67
N THR A 3 1.58 -5.33 2.65
CA THR A 3 0.63 -5.54 1.54
C THR A 3 0.26 -4.19 0.94
N LEU A 4 0.57 -4.01 -0.34
CA LEU A 4 0.30 -2.81 -1.11
C LEU A 4 -0.88 -3.06 -2.05
N PHE A 5 -2.01 -2.42 -1.78
CA PHE A 5 -3.12 -2.35 -2.72
C PHE A 5 -2.92 -1.14 -3.63
N SER A 6 -2.80 -1.41 -4.92
CA SER A 6 -2.58 -0.42 -5.96
C SER A 6 -3.68 -0.51 -7.01
N LYS A 7 -3.80 0.52 -7.85
CA LYS A 7 -4.68 0.52 -9.02
C LYS A 7 -3.93 0.97 -10.26
N ASN A 8 -4.43 0.58 -11.42
CA ASN A 8 -3.98 1.07 -12.71
C ASN A 8 -4.16 2.59 -12.79
N ASN A 9 -3.20 3.24 -13.46
CA ASN A 9 -3.17 4.69 -13.64
C ASN A 9 -3.07 5.54 -12.35
N CYS A 10 -2.49 4.99 -11.27
CA CYS A 10 -2.28 5.71 -10.00
C CYS A 10 -0.79 6.08 -9.79
N ILE A 11 -0.48 7.37 -9.93
CA ILE A 11 0.90 7.90 -9.74
C ILE A 11 1.37 7.67 -8.30
N GLN A 12 0.50 7.91 -7.32
CA GLN A 12 0.79 7.70 -5.90
C GLN A 12 1.18 6.25 -5.60
N CYS A 13 0.48 5.30 -6.23
CA CYS A 13 0.74 3.88 -6.08
C CYS A 13 2.11 3.49 -6.65
N LYS A 14 2.46 4.04 -7.83
CA LYS A 14 3.79 3.85 -8.43
C LYS A 14 4.90 4.40 -7.53
N MET A 15 4.69 5.57 -6.90
CA MET A 15 5.66 6.15 -5.97
C MET A 15 5.86 5.29 -4.72
N THR A 16 4.77 4.85 -4.08
CA THR A 16 4.85 3.94 -2.91
C THR A 16 5.58 2.65 -3.25
N LYS A 17 5.25 2.02 -4.38
CA LYS A 17 5.93 0.80 -4.87
C LYS A 17 7.42 1.03 -5.08
N LYS A 18 7.78 2.16 -5.72
CA LYS A 18 9.18 2.50 -5.99
C LYS A 18 9.95 2.71 -4.70
N PHE A 19 9.35 3.37 -3.71
CA PHE A 19 9.92 3.55 -2.38
C PHE A 19 10.19 2.20 -1.70
N LEU A 20 9.17 1.33 -1.61
CA LEU A 20 9.33 0.01 -0.98
C LEU A 20 10.42 -0.83 -1.67
N LYS A 21 10.49 -0.80 -3.01
CA LYS A 21 11.56 -1.46 -3.77
C LYS A 21 12.93 -0.85 -3.53
N ALA A 22 13.04 0.49 -3.50
CA ALA A 22 14.30 1.20 -3.28
C ALA A 22 14.90 0.91 -1.90
N HIS A 23 14.04 0.66 -0.90
CA HIS A 23 14.43 0.30 0.45
C HIS A 23 14.47 -1.21 0.70
N ASN A 24 14.39 -2.05 -0.34
CA ASN A 24 14.41 -3.52 -0.24
C ASN A 24 13.37 -4.11 0.75
N ILE A 25 12.25 -3.42 0.94
CA ILE A 25 11.18 -3.88 1.83
C ILE A 25 10.42 -5.01 1.14
N ASN A 26 10.19 -6.12 1.83
CA ASN A 26 9.34 -7.19 1.31
C ASN A 26 7.86 -6.78 1.37
N PHE A 27 7.27 -6.60 0.19
CA PHE A 27 5.85 -6.30 0.05
C PHE A 27 5.19 -7.15 -1.05
N VAL A 28 3.90 -7.40 -0.88
CA VAL A 28 3.04 -8.01 -1.90
C VAL A 28 2.13 -6.94 -2.47
N GLU A 29 2.11 -6.81 -3.79
CA GLU A 29 1.25 -5.89 -4.50
C GLU A 29 -0.02 -6.62 -4.95
N HIS A 30 -1.18 -6.08 -4.61
CA HIS A 30 -2.47 -6.48 -5.16
C HIS A 30 -3.05 -5.34 -5.99
N ASN A 31 -3.29 -5.60 -7.27
CA ASN A 31 -3.90 -4.63 -8.16
C ASN A 31 -5.42 -4.75 -8.06
N ILE A 32 -6.08 -3.74 -7.50
CA ILE A 32 -7.54 -3.77 -7.32
C ILE A 32 -8.32 -3.70 -8.64
N ASP A 33 -7.68 -3.29 -9.75
CA ASP A 33 -8.30 -3.36 -11.08
C ASP A 33 -8.34 -4.78 -11.63
N GLU A 34 -7.33 -5.60 -11.32
CA GLU A 34 -7.30 -7.02 -11.69
C GLU A 34 -8.03 -7.89 -10.67
N GLN A 35 -8.05 -7.44 -9.41
CA GLN A 35 -8.60 -8.14 -8.25
C GLN A 35 -9.68 -7.29 -7.56
N PRO A 36 -10.86 -7.14 -8.19
CA PRO A 36 -11.95 -6.32 -7.67
C PRO A 36 -12.52 -6.84 -6.34
N GLU A 37 -12.22 -8.09 -5.95
CA GLU A 37 -12.57 -8.64 -4.63
C GLU A 37 -12.01 -7.81 -3.48
N PHE A 38 -10.81 -7.23 -3.64
CA PHE A 38 -10.20 -6.40 -2.62
C PHE A 38 -10.86 -5.03 -2.50
N ILE A 39 -11.53 -4.53 -3.56
CA ILE A 39 -12.26 -3.26 -3.50
C ILE A 39 -13.33 -3.32 -2.42
N LYS A 40 -14.05 -4.44 -2.31
CA LYS A 40 -15.07 -4.63 -1.28
C LYS A 40 -14.45 -4.64 0.13
N SER A 41 -13.33 -5.35 0.32
CA SER A 41 -12.62 -5.36 1.60
C SER A 41 -12.17 -3.96 2.00
N LEU A 42 -11.47 -3.25 1.10
CA LEU A 42 -10.94 -1.91 1.35
C LEU A 42 -12.05 -0.90 1.66
N LYS A 43 -13.17 -0.95 0.94
CA LYS A 43 -14.34 -0.12 1.23
C LYS A 43 -14.97 -0.46 2.58
N SER A 44 -15.08 -1.75 2.93
CA SER A 44 -15.61 -2.18 4.22
C SER A 44 -14.72 -1.74 5.39
N GLU A 45 -13.42 -1.62 5.15
CA GLU A 45 -12.44 -1.10 6.10
C GLU A 45 -12.44 0.45 6.18
N GLY A 46 -13.22 1.12 5.32
CA GLY A 46 -13.32 2.58 5.27
C GLY A 46 -12.27 3.26 4.38
N PHE A 47 -11.45 2.50 3.66
CA PHE A 47 -10.50 3.07 2.71
C PHE A 47 -11.20 3.48 1.42
N MET A 48 -11.15 4.78 1.11
CA MET A 48 -11.73 5.34 -0.11
C MET A 48 -10.67 5.77 -1.15
N ALA A 49 -9.39 5.69 -0.78
CA ALA A 49 -8.28 6.12 -1.63
C ALA A 49 -7.21 5.04 -1.77
N THR A 50 -6.65 4.93 -2.97
CA THR A 50 -5.46 4.13 -3.27
C THR A 50 -4.23 5.04 -3.38
N PRO A 51 -3.03 4.59 -3.01
CA PRO A 51 -2.67 3.23 -2.57
C PRO A 51 -3.10 2.95 -1.13
N VAL A 52 -3.42 1.70 -0.80
CA VAL A 52 -3.59 1.26 0.60
C VAL A 52 -2.42 0.37 0.97
N VAL A 53 -1.73 0.70 2.05
CA VAL A 53 -0.61 -0.08 2.56
C VAL A 53 -1.01 -0.67 3.89
N LYS A 54 -1.01 -2.00 3.98
CA LYS A 54 -1.20 -2.75 5.22
C LYS A 54 0.13 -3.26 5.72
N LEU A 55 0.39 -3.04 6.99
CA LEU A 55 1.62 -3.40 7.67
C LEU A 55 1.41 -4.67 8.51
N PRO A 56 2.48 -5.46 8.75
CA PRO A 56 2.38 -6.68 9.53
C PRO A 56 2.01 -6.45 11.00
N ASN A 57 2.22 -5.25 11.52
CA ASN A 57 1.86 -4.85 12.88
C ASN A 57 0.35 -4.53 13.03
N GLY A 58 -0.45 -4.73 11.98
CA GLY A 58 -1.88 -4.41 11.96
C GLY A 58 -2.21 -2.96 11.63
N SER A 59 -1.21 -2.08 11.48
CA SER A 59 -1.42 -0.72 11.00
C SER A 59 -1.73 -0.74 9.50
N ALA A 60 -2.62 0.14 9.07
CA ALA A 60 -2.92 0.32 7.65
C ALA A 60 -3.17 1.80 7.37
N PHE A 61 -2.68 2.26 6.24
CA PHE A 61 -2.89 3.64 5.81
C PHE A 61 -3.22 3.70 4.33
N SER A 62 -3.94 4.74 3.95
CA SER A 62 -4.27 5.03 2.56
C SER A 62 -3.64 6.34 2.09
N GLY A 63 -3.38 6.40 0.78
CA GLY A 63 -2.70 7.51 0.13
C GLY A 63 -1.17 7.41 0.19
N PHE A 64 -0.50 8.26 -0.58
CA PHE A 64 0.94 8.41 -0.52
C PHE A 64 1.34 9.17 0.74
N ARG A 65 1.88 8.46 1.75
CA ARG A 65 2.32 9.02 3.03
C ARG A 65 3.81 8.76 3.23
N PRO A 66 4.70 9.69 2.81
CA PRO A 66 6.14 9.50 2.95
C PRO A 66 6.57 9.32 4.41
N ASP A 67 5.89 9.96 5.36
CA ASP A 67 6.16 9.81 6.80
C ASP A 67 5.95 8.37 7.28
N GLU A 68 4.83 7.74 6.90
CA GLU A 68 4.53 6.34 7.26
C GLU A 68 5.48 5.37 6.54
N LEU A 69 5.85 5.69 5.29
CA LEU A 69 6.81 4.89 4.54
C LEU A 69 8.22 4.94 5.16
N ASN A 70 8.67 6.11 5.63
CA ASN A 70 9.93 6.25 6.35
C ASN A 70 9.96 5.46 7.67
N LYS A 71 8.81 5.29 8.34
CA LYS A 71 8.74 4.41 9.53
C LYS A 71 9.04 2.96 9.19
N LEU A 72 8.70 2.50 7.98
CA LEU A 72 9.03 1.14 7.52
C LEU A 72 10.51 0.93 7.30
N THR A 73 11.23 2.00 6.95
CA THR A 73 12.67 1.95 6.74
C THR A 73 13.45 2.10 8.03
N GLN A 74 12.88 2.75 9.04
CA GLN A 74 13.51 2.92 10.36
C GLN A 74 13.29 1.74 11.31
N ALA A 75 12.31 0.88 11.04
CA ALA A 75 12.01 -0.30 11.84
C ALA A 75 12.83 -1.55 11.46
N ILE A 76 13.88 -1.39 10.64
CA ILE A 76 14.77 -2.46 10.18
C ILE A 76 16.20 -2.18 10.66
#